data_AF-A0A965SRG2-F1
#
_entry.id   AF-A0A965SRG2-F1
#
_cell.length_a   1.000
_cell.length_b   1.000
_cell.length_c   1.000
_cell.angle_alpha   90.00
_cell.angle_beta   90.00
_cell.angle_gamma   90.00
#
_symmetry.space_group_name_H-M   'P 1'
#
loop_
_entity.id
_entity.type
_entity.pdbx_description
1 polymer ?
#
loop_
_entity_poly.entity_id
_entity_poly.type
_entity_poly.pdbx_seq_one_letter_code
_entity_poly.pdbx_strand_id
1 'polypeptide(L)' 'MYSILFVLKFIVGAFASYWAITGLCQPLLNKYSRPISSPELYLGAGLGAILFVYAGIAWLLILFALYAYNYINRKK' A
#
# COMPACT_ATOMS: atom_id res chain seq x y z
N MET A 1 -13.16 -13.10 21.69
CA MET A 1 -13.47 -13.40 20.27
C MET A 1 -13.18 -12.24 19.30
N TYR A 2 -13.08 -10.98 19.75
CA TYR A 2 -12.77 -9.84 18.88
C TYR A 2 -11.29 -9.71 18.45
N SER A 3 -10.34 -10.27 19.21
CA SER A 3 -8.90 -10.08 18.92
C SER A 3 -8.41 -10.80 17.66
N ILE A 4 -8.89 -12.01 17.37
CA ILE A 4 -8.37 -12.80 16.23
C ILE A 4 -8.79 -12.16 14.90
N LEU A 5 -10.06 -11.75 14.77
CA LEU A 5 -10.55 -11.12 13.54
C LEU A 5 -9.85 -9.76 13.28
N PHE A 6 -9.56 -9.02 14.34
CA PHE A 6 -8.83 -7.75 14.25
C PHE A 6 -7.38 -7.97 13.79
N VAL A 7 -6.67 -8.92 14.40
CA VAL A 7 -5.30 -9.28 14.01
C VAL A 7 -5.27 -9.77 12.56
N LEU A 8 -6.25 -10.58 12.14
CA LEU A 8 -6.34 -11.05 10.76
C LEU A 8 -6.53 -9.88 9.77
N LYS A 9 -7.43 -8.93 10.07
CA LYS A 9 -7.62 -7.72 9.25
C LYS A 9 -6.35 -6.89 9.15
N PHE A 10 -5.60 -6.77 10.25
CA PHE A 10 -4.35 -6.03 10.28
C PHE A 10 -3.27 -6.69 9.41
N ILE A 11 -3.12 -8.02 9.53
CA ILE A 11 -2.18 -8.79 8.71
C ILE A 11 -2.53 -8.64 7.22
N VAL A 12 -3.81 -8.83 6.86
CA VAL A 12 -4.27 -8.68 5.47
C VAL A 12 -4.01 -7.26 4.96
N GLY A 13 -4.31 -6.24 5.76
CA GLY A 13 -4.04 -4.84 5.40
C GLY A 13 -2.55 -4.55 5.21
N ALA A 14 -1.68 -5.13 6.04
CA ALA A 14 -0.23 -4.98 5.92
C ALA A 14 0.30 -5.63 4.64
N PHE A 15 -0.12 -6.86 4.34
CA PHE A 15 0.26 -7.55 3.11
C PHE A 15 -0.24 -6.80 1.86
N ALA A 16 -1.47 -6.33 1.87
CA ALA A 16 -2.05 -5.64 0.74
C ALA A 16 -1.36 -4.28 0.52
N SER A 17 -1.02 -3.55 1.59
CA SER A 17 -0.29 -2.29 1.53
C SER A 17 1.16 -2.49 1.07
N TYR A 18 1.83 -3.55 1.55
CA TYR A 18 3.15 -3.95 1.08
C TYR A 18 3.15 -4.23 -0.43
N TRP A 19 2.15 -4.97 -0.91
CA TRP A 19 1.99 -5.26 -2.35
C TRP A 19 1.71 -4.00 -3.16
N ALA A 20 0.87 -3.09 -2.66
CA ALA A 20 0.61 -1.81 -3.32
C ALA A 20 1.88 -0.95 -3.45
N ILE A 21 2.68 -0.87 -2.38
CA ILE A 21 3.91 -0.07 -2.38
C ILE A 21 4.95 -0.70 -3.32
N THR A 22 5.19 -2.01 -3.23
CA THR A 22 6.19 -2.70 -4.08
C THR A 22 5.78 -2.79 -5.55
N GLY A 23 4.50 -3.05 -5.83
CA GLY A 23 3.99 -3.25 -7.19
C GLY A 23 3.66 -1.95 -7.92
N LEU A 24 3.21 -0.91 -7.21
CA LEU A 24 2.76 0.35 -7.81
C LEU A 24 3.71 1.50 -7.51
N CYS A 25 4.06 1.74 -6.24
CA CYS A 25 4.88 2.91 -5.88
C CYS A 25 6.36 2.74 -6.25
N GLN A 26 6.96 1.57 -5.98
CA GLN A 26 8.39 1.34 -6.18
C GLN A 26 8.87 1.54 -7.62
N PRO A 27 8.20 1.03 -8.68
CA PRO A 27 8.61 1.32 -10.05
C PRO A 27 8.47 2.81 -10.41
N LEU A 28 7.45 3.50 -9.87
CA LEU A 28 7.28 4.94 -10.08
C LEU A 28 8.35 5.75 -9.36
N LEU A 29 8.63 5.45 -8.09
CA LEU A 29 9.67 6.12 -7.33
C LEU A 29 11.06 5.90 -7.92
N ASN A 30 11.34 4.70 -8.44
CA ASN A 30 12.61 4.43 -9.11
C ASN A 30 12.74 5.19 -10.45
N LYS A 31 11.62 5.47 -11.13
CA LYS A 31 11.61 6.27 -12.37
C LYS A 31 11.77 7.77 -12.12
N TYR A 32 11.22 8.30 -11.04
CA TYR A 32 11.10 9.75 -10.81
C TYR A 32 11.92 10.31 -9.64
N SER A 33 12.43 9.49 -8.72
CA SER A 33 13.08 9.99 -7.49
C SER A 33 14.19 9.06 -6.98
N ARG A 34 13.88 8.11 -6.09
CA ARG A 34 14.84 7.16 -5.50
C ARG A 34 14.14 5.85 -5.11
N PRO A 35 14.84 4.71 -5.11
CA PRO A 35 14.29 3.45 -4.61
C PRO A 35 13.93 3.58 -3.12
N ILE A 36 12.80 2.98 -2.73
CA ILE A 36 12.33 2.94 -1.33
C ILE A 36 13.25 2.01 -0.54
N SER A 37 13.75 2.46 0.60
CA SER A 37 14.53 1.60 1.51
C SER A 37 13.64 0.62 2.26
N SER A 38 14.19 -0.55 2.64
CA SER A 38 13.42 -1.58 3.36
C SER A 38 12.69 -1.06 4.61
N PRO A 39 13.28 -0.21 5.47
CA PRO A 39 12.58 0.35 6.64
C PRO A 39 11.38 1.22 6.26
N GLU A 40 11.52 2.09 5.26
CA GLU A 40 10.43 2.96 4.77
C GLU A 40 9.28 2.13 4.21
N LEU A 41 9.60 0.98 3.59
CA LEU A 41 8.63 0.07 3.02
C LEU A 41 7.79 -0.63 4.10
N TYR A 42 8.43 -1.12 5.17
CA TYR A 42 7.71 -1.73 6.30
C TYR A 42 6.89 -0.71 7.09
N LEU A 43 7.40 0.52 7.26
CA LEU A 43 6.64 1.61 7.86
C LEU A 43 5.40 1.96 7.03
N GLY A 44 5.56 2.07 5.71
CA GLY A 44 4.45 2.30 4.78
C GLY A 44 3.40 1.18 4.81
N ALA A 45 3.84 -0.08 4.85
CA ALA A 45 2.94 -1.23 4.96
C ALA A 45 2.18 -1.24 6.31
N GLY A 46 2.85 -0.90 7.42
CA GLY A 46 2.24 -0.77 8.74
C GLY A 46 1.20 0.36 8.81
N LEU A 47 1.53 1.53 8.27
CA LEU A 47 0.58 2.66 8.18
C LEU A 47 -0.61 2.33 7.28
N GLY A 48 -0.35 1.66 6.15
CA GLY A 48 -1.39 1.18 5.25
C GLY A 48 -2.30 0.15 5.92
N ALA A 49 -1.78 -0.72 6.78
CA ALA A 49 -2.56 -1.68 7.57
C ALA A 49 -3.51 -0.99 8.55
N ILE A 50 -3.02 0.04 9.25
CA ILE A 50 -3.85 0.87 10.14
C ILE A 50 -4.96 1.52 9.32
N LEU A 51 -4.62 2.13 8.18
CA LEU A 51 -5.59 2.78 7.32
C LEU A 51 -6.62 1.80 6.74
N PHE A 52 -6.22 0.58 6.39
CA PHE A 52 -7.11 -0.48 5.93
C PHE A 52 -8.12 -0.90 7.01
N VAL A 53 -7.66 -1.03 8.25
CA VAL A 53 -8.48 -1.47 9.38
C VAL A 53 -9.51 -0.42 9.80
N TYR A 54 -9.10 0.85 9.85
CA TYR A 54 -9.96 1.95 10.34
C TYR A 54 -10.69 2.71 9.23
N ALA A 55 -10.13 2.77 8.02
CA ALA A 55 -10.61 3.57 6.91
C ALA A 55 -10.50 2.80 5.57
N GLY A 56 -11.00 1.55 5.54
CA GLY A 56 -10.86 0.64 4.40
C GLY A 56 -11.32 1.22 3.06
N ILE A 57 -12.39 2.04 3.03
CA ILE A 57 -12.85 2.70 1.80
C ILE A 57 -11.82 3.72 1.30
N ALA A 58 -11.26 4.54 2.19
CA ALA A 58 -10.22 5.50 1.82
C ALA A 58 -8.96 4.79 1.33
N TRP A 59 -8.58 3.68 1.98
CA TRP A 59 -7.48 2.85 1.55
C TRP A 59 -7.69 2.28 0.12
N LEU A 60 -8.90 1.79 -0.19
CA LEU A 60 -9.24 1.30 -1.53
C LEU A 60 -9.17 2.42 -2.59
N LEU A 61 -9.63 3.63 -2.25
CA LEU A 61 -9.55 4.79 -3.16
C LEU A 61 -8.11 5.18 -3.46
N ILE A 62 -7.22 5.16 -2.45
CA ILE A 62 -5.79 5.41 -2.65
C ILE A 62 -5.18 4.36 -3.57
N LEU A 63 -5.54 3.08 -3.37
CA LEU A 63 -5.02 1.98 -4.18
C LEU A 63 -5.50 2.09 -5.64
N PHE A 64 -6.75 2.48 -5.85
CA PHE A 64 -7.31 2.75 -7.18
C PHE A 64 -6.61 3.93 -7.86
N ALA A 65 -6.38 5.03 -7.13
CA ALA A 65 -5.66 6.19 -7.64
C ALA A 65 -4.20 5.85 -8.03
N LEU A 66 -3.50 5.09 -7.19
CA LEU A 66 -2.14 4.59 -7.47
C LEU A 66 -2.11 3.69 -8.71
N TYR A 67 -3.09 2.80 -8.83
CA TYR A 67 -3.19 1.90 -9.98
C TYR A 67 -3.45 2.69 -11.27
N ALA A 68 -4.42 3.61 -11.26
CA ALA A 68 -4.73 4.45 -12.41
C ALA A 68 -3.53 5.32 -12.83
N TYR A 69 -2.82 5.90 -11.86
CA TYR A 69 -1.62 6.69 -12.11
C TYR A 69 -0.49 5.85 -12.73
N ASN A 70 -0.24 4.64 -12.21
CA ASN A 70 0.74 3.72 -12.78
C ASN A 70 0.35 3.29 -14.20
N TYR A 71 -0.94 3.00 -14.44
CA TYR A 71 -1.46 2.63 -15.76
C TYR A 71 -1.24 3.74 -16.80
N ILE A 72 -1.53 5.00 -16.45
CA ILE A 72 -1.30 6.16 -17.34
C ILE A 72 0.20 6.31 -17.65
N ASN A 73 1.06 6.18 -16.65
CA ASN A 73 2.51 6.37 -16.81
C ASN A 73 3.24 5.21 -17.49
N ARG A 74 2.63 4.02 -17.60
CA ARG A 74 3.15 2.92 -18.43
C ARG A 74 2.86 3.09 -19.92
N LYS A 75 1.87 3.92 -20.28
CA LYS A 75 1.51 4.20 -21.69
C LYS A 75 2.26 5.41 -22.28
N LYS A 76 3.03 6.14 -21.47
CA LYS A 76 3.94 7.21 -21.88
C LYS A 76 5.36 6.72 -21.88
#